data_AF-A0A7W5X5I3-F1
#
_entry.id   AF-A0A7W5X5I3-F1
#
_cell.length_a   1.000
_cell.length_b   1.000
_cell.length_c   1.000
_cell.angle_alpha   90.00
_cell.angle_beta   90.00
_cell.angle_gamma   90.00
#
_symmetry.space_group_name_H-M   'P 1'
#
loop_
_entity.id
_entity.type
_entity.pdbx_description
1 polymer ?
#
loop_
_entity_poly.entity_id
_entity_poly.type
_entity_poly.pdbx_seq_one_letter_code
_entity_poly.pdbx_strand_id
1 'polypeptide(L)'
;MGWLSMRRDGMGRHSTPKAYLDAQFTYTNDADGGGTRGARVIDSACVGNRVWYAAVEVLENDVATSITALICEVRWTPNAKDGYIFAYKDMGENAGPYSDDCPEKILRLLPPTNNEYALNWRRRCLARLRRRARRVEDGMRIRLPQPLTFSDDHVGAEFVVVKRGARITFRGENGFGHYHIRNFRDLPWIVVPQTKVHATIFAKPPAPAMTA
;
A
#
# COMPACT_ATOMS: atom_id res chain seq x y z
N MET A 1 -9.39 8.94 -21.59
CA MET A 1 -9.49 9.75 -20.36
C MET A 1 -8.17 10.50 -20.14
N GLY A 2 -8.22 11.83 -20.23
CA GLY A 2 -7.08 12.73 -20.04
C GLY A 2 -6.85 13.08 -18.56
N TRP A 3 -5.84 13.89 -18.28
CA TRP A 3 -5.64 14.47 -16.95
C TRP A 3 -6.45 15.74 -16.79
N LEU A 4 -7.13 15.90 -15.67
CA LEU A 4 -7.71 17.16 -15.23
C LEU A 4 -6.72 17.84 -14.31
N SER A 5 -6.21 19.01 -14.70
CA SER A 5 -5.26 19.80 -13.89
C SER A 5 -5.86 21.14 -13.49
N MET A 6 -5.60 21.56 -12.26
CA MET A 6 -6.11 22.80 -11.71
C MET A 6 -5.08 23.51 -10.84
N ARG A 7 -5.30 24.82 -10.74
CA ARG A 7 -4.61 25.72 -9.82
C ARG A 7 -5.29 25.72 -8.45
N ARG A 8 -4.74 26.47 -7.49
CA ARG A 8 -5.23 26.52 -6.10
C ARG A 8 -6.68 27.00 -5.99
N ASP A 9 -7.03 28.02 -6.75
CA ASP A 9 -8.37 28.57 -6.92
C ASP A 9 -9.37 27.54 -7.47
N GLY A 10 -8.95 26.72 -8.44
CA GLY A 10 -9.77 25.62 -8.98
C GLY A 10 -10.12 24.54 -7.96
N MET A 11 -9.35 24.41 -6.87
CA MET A 11 -9.68 23.50 -5.77
C MET A 11 -10.74 24.05 -4.81
N GLY A 12 -11.15 25.32 -4.97
CA GLY A 12 -12.06 26.01 -4.07
C GLY A 12 -11.60 25.94 -2.61
N ARG A 13 -12.51 25.54 -1.72
CA ARG A 13 -12.24 25.43 -0.27
C ARG A 13 -11.37 24.25 0.13
N HIS A 14 -11.07 23.32 -0.77
CA HIS A 14 -10.43 22.05 -0.42
C HIS A 14 -8.91 22.22 -0.37
N SER A 15 -8.28 21.91 0.77
CA SER A 15 -6.83 22.05 0.97
C SER A 15 -6.01 20.82 0.56
N THR A 16 -6.66 19.69 0.31
CA THR A 16 -5.98 18.42 -0.02
C THR A 16 -6.65 17.74 -1.22
N PRO A 17 -5.90 16.92 -1.99
CA PRO A 17 -6.46 16.11 -3.06
C PRO A 17 -7.63 15.24 -2.60
N LYS A 18 -7.50 14.60 -1.42
CA LYS A 18 -8.58 13.77 -0.85
C LYS A 18 -9.86 14.58 -0.66
N ALA A 19 -9.79 15.71 0.03
CA ALA A 19 -10.96 16.52 0.33
C ALA A 19 -11.63 17.06 -0.94
N TYR A 20 -10.84 17.41 -1.96
CA TYR A 20 -11.37 17.80 -3.26
C TYR A 20 -12.09 16.64 -3.94
N LEU A 21 -11.43 15.47 -4.05
CA LEU A 21 -11.98 14.31 -4.75
C LEU A 21 -13.22 13.74 -4.06
N ASP A 22 -13.27 13.76 -2.72
CA ASP A 22 -14.45 13.37 -1.95
C ASP A 22 -15.66 14.24 -2.32
N ALA A 23 -15.46 15.55 -2.48
CA ALA A 23 -16.52 16.48 -2.88
C ALA A 23 -16.84 16.39 -4.37
N GLN A 24 -15.84 16.28 -5.24
CA GLN A 24 -16.00 16.16 -6.68
C GLN A 24 -16.83 14.93 -7.07
N PHE A 25 -16.66 13.82 -6.35
CA PHE A 25 -17.39 12.57 -6.60
C PHE A 25 -18.55 12.35 -5.63
N THR A 26 -18.99 13.42 -4.95
CA THR A 26 -20.26 13.46 -4.22
C THR A 26 -21.13 14.55 -4.79
N TYR A 27 -22.04 14.19 -5.70
CA TYR A 27 -22.88 15.14 -6.43
C TYR A 27 -24.25 14.54 -6.78
N THR A 28 -25.20 15.42 -7.09
CA THR A 28 -26.50 15.09 -7.67
C THR A 28 -26.78 16.08 -8.79
N ASN A 29 -27.12 15.58 -9.97
CA ASN A 29 -27.43 16.37 -11.16
C ASN A 29 -28.81 15.96 -11.71
N ASP A 30 -29.48 16.87 -12.40
CA ASP A 30 -30.70 16.55 -13.15
C ASP A 30 -30.36 15.65 -14.34
N ALA A 31 -31.24 14.68 -14.63
CA ALA A 31 -31.09 13.78 -15.78
C ALA A 31 -31.92 14.26 -16.98
N ASP A 32 -31.41 14.08 -18.20
CA ASP A 32 -32.03 14.55 -19.46
C ASP A 32 -33.44 13.98 -19.74
N GLY A 33 -33.90 12.98 -18.97
CA GLY A 33 -35.22 12.34 -19.06
C GLY A 33 -36.16 12.63 -17.88
N GLY A 34 -35.82 13.59 -17.03
CA GLY A 34 -36.47 13.82 -15.74
C GLY A 34 -35.89 12.93 -14.64
N GLY A 35 -35.95 13.42 -13.40
CA GLY A 35 -35.32 12.77 -12.24
C GLY A 35 -33.87 13.21 -12.03
N THR A 36 -33.19 12.58 -11.06
CA THR A 36 -31.81 12.91 -10.67
C THR A 36 -30.85 11.74 -10.84
N ARG A 37 -29.59 12.05 -11.13
CA ARG A 37 -28.47 11.11 -11.11
C ARG A 37 -27.34 11.66 -10.27
N GLY A 38 -26.71 10.80 -9.48
CA GLY A 38 -25.69 11.25 -8.57
C GLY A 38 -24.69 10.17 -8.21
N ALA A 39 -23.73 10.58 -7.40
CA ALA A 39 -22.77 9.71 -6.76
C ALA A 39 -22.54 10.18 -5.33
N ARG A 40 -22.26 9.26 -4.43
CA ARG A 40 -21.88 9.57 -3.04
C ARG A 40 -20.70 8.73 -2.60
N VAL A 41 -19.65 9.40 -2.14
CA VAL A 41 -18.48 8.72 -1.55
C VAL A 41 -18.86 8.19 -0.16
N ILE A 42 -18.79 6.87 0.02
CA ILE A 42 -19.08 6.20 1.31
C ILE A 42 -17.84 6.28 2.21
N ASP A 43 -16.70 5.87 1.67
CA ASP A 43 -15.40 5.94 2.32
C ASP A 43 -14.30 6.08 1.27
N SER A 44 -13.22 6.76 1.65
CA SER A 44 -12.10 7.02 0.76
C SER A 44 -10.76 7.13 1.48
N ALA A 45 -9.69 7.03 0.69
CA ALA A 45 -8.32 7.22 1.16
C ALA A 45 -7.44 7.73 0.01
N CYS A 46 -6.57 8.69 0.30
CA CYS A 46 -5.53 9.13 -0.65
C CYS A 46 -4.18 8.59 -0.20
N VAL A 47 -3.76 7.46 -0.78
CA VAL A 47 -2.54 6.77 -0.40
C VAL A 47 -1.33 7.51 -0.96
N GLY A 48 -0.49 8.00 -0.05
CA GLY A 48 0.73 8.73 -0.37
C GLY A 48 0.53 10.03 -1.17
N ASN A 49 -0.69 10.60 -1.18
CA ASN A 49 -1.08 11.71 -2.07
C ASN A 49 -0.79 11.44 -3.56
N ARG A 50 -0.86 10.16 -3.96
CA ARG A 50 -0.57 9.70 -5.33
C ARG A 50 -1.72 8.94 -5.96
N VAL A 51 -2.50 8.23 -5.16
CA VAL A 51 -3.69 7.53 -5.64
C VAL A 51 -4.79 7.69 -4.62
N TRP A 52 -5.94 8.18 -5.06
CA TRP A 52 -7.16 8.22 -4.26
C TRP A 52 -8.04 7.03 -4.64
N TYR A 53 -8.55 6.36 -3.63
CA TYR A 53 -9.48 5.24 -3.74
C TYR A 53 -10.75 5.60 -3.01
N ALA A 54 -11.89 5.20 -3.55
CA ALA A 54 -13.17 5.31 -2.87
C ALA A 54 -14.12 4.17 -3.23
N ALA A 55 -14.98 3.83 -2.27
CA ALA A 55 -16.22 3.15 -2.54
C ALA A 55 -17.29 4.21 -2.75
N VAL A 56 -17.95 4.17 -3.91
CA VAL A 56 -18.90 5.19 -4.34
C VAL A 56 -20.24 4.54 -4.61
N GLU A 57 -21.29 5.04 -3.96
CA GLU A 57 -22.68 4.75 -4.31
C GLU A 57 -23.05 5.52 -5.57
N VAL A 58 -23.62 4.84 -6.55
CA VAL A 58 -24.29 5.45 -7.69
C VAL A 58 -25.75 5.64 -7.32
N LEU A 59 -26.26 6.87 -7.50
CA LEU A 59 -27.60 7.27 -7.13
C LEU A 59 -28.44 7.52 -8.39
N GLU A 60 -29.68 7.03 -8.40
CA GLU A 60 -30.72 7.44 -9.34
C GLU A 60 -31.96 7.84 -8.54
N ASN A 61 -32.49 9.05 -8.75
CA ASN A 61 -33.59 9.62 -7.98
C ASN A 61 -33.37 9.54 -6.46
N ASP A 62 -32.15 9.87 -6.03
CA ASP A 62 -31.68 9.78 -4.64
C ASP A 62 -31.72 8.36 -4.02
N VAL A 63 -31.91 7.33 -4.83
CA VAL A 63 -31.86 5.92 -4.42
C VAL A 63 -30.55 5.29 -4.89
N ALA A 64 -29.84 4.62 -3.97
CA ALA A 64 -28.60 3.92 -4.29
C ALA A 64 -28.88 2.67 -5.14
N THR A 65 -28.31 2.62 -6.33
CA THR A 65 -28.51 1.51 -7.29
C THR A 65 -27.35 0.53 -7.30
N SER A 66 -26.13 1.01 -7.09
CA SER A 66 -24.93 0.18 -7.05
C SER A 66 -23.81 0.83 -6.26
N ILE A 67 -22.84 0.03 -5.84
CA ILE A 67 -21.59 0.51 -5.24
C ILE A 67 -20.44 0.03 -6.12
N THR A 68 -19.54 0.94 -6.47
CA THR A 68 -18.36 0.65 -7.29
C THR A 68 -17.12 1.31 -6.71
N ALA A 69 -15.94 0.78 -7.06
CA ALA A 69 -14.68 1.41 -6.72
C ALA A 69 -14.32 2.48 -7.76
N LEU A 70 -14.03 3.68 -7.28
CA LEU A 70 -13.44 4.75 -8.07
C LEU A 70 -11.99 4.98 -7.64
N ILE A 71 -11.10 5.07 -8.63
CA ILE A 71 -9.68 5.24 -8.46
C ILE A 71 -9.27 6.51 -9.20
N CYS A 72 -8.56 7.41 -8.53
CA CYS A 72 -7.96 8.58 -9.15
C CYS A 72 -6.45 8.53 -8.97
N GLU A 73 -5.69 8.50 -10.06
CA GLU A 73 -4.28 8.85 -10.00
C GLU A 73 -4.18 10.35 -9.70
N VAL A 74 -3.28 10.73 -8.79
CA VAL A 74 -3.14 12.08 -8.26
C VAL A 74 -1.72 12.57 -8.50
N ARG A 75 -1.61 13.78 -9.04
CA ARG A 75 -0.40 14.60 -9.02
C ARG A 75 -0.64 15.76 -8.09
N TRP A 76 0.14 15.81 -7.02
CA TRP A 76 0.08 16.87 -6.02
C TRP A 76 1.44 17.55 -5.91
N THR A 77 1.52 18.78 -6.42
CA THR A 77 2.75 19.58 -6.50
C THR A 77 2.47 20.99 -5.98
N PRO A 78 2.42 21.22 -4.65
CA PRO A 78 2.06 22.52 -4.07
C PRO A 78 2.89 23.72 -4.55
N ASN A 79 4.15 23.48 -4.92
CA ASN A 79 5.11 24.49 -5.35
C ASN A 79 5.32 24.49 -6.88
N ALA A 80 4.32 24.07 -7.66
CA ALA A 80 4.42 24.04 -9.12
C ALA A 80 4.62 25.47 -9.68
N LYS A 81 5.64 25.65 -10.53
CA LYS A 81 6.02 26.97 -11.07
C LYS A 81 4.95 27.59 -11.98
N ASP A 82 4.16 26.76 -12.65
CA ASP A 82 3.06 27.15 -13.54
C ASP A 82 1.72 27.37 -12.80
N GLY A 83 1.72 27.14 -11.48
CA GLY A 83 0.57 27.26 -10.59
C GLY A 83 -0.37 26.05 -10.60
N TYR A 84 -0.19 25.05 -11.48
CA TYR A 84 -1.04 23.87 -11.56
C TYR A 84 -0.64 22.83 -10.50
N ILE A 85 -1.09 23.08 -9.27
CA ILE A 85 -0.65 22.34 -8.09
C ILE A 85 -1.31 20.97 -7.93
N PHE A 86 -2.43 20.72 -8.63
CA PHE A 86 -3.19 19.49 -8.51
C PHE A 86 -3.64 19.00 -9.88
N ALA A 87 -3.47 17.72 -10.14
CA ALA A 87 -4.11 17.06 -11.25
C ALA A 87 -4.58 15.66 -10.85
N TYR A 88 -5.66 15.20 -11.48
CA TYR A 88 -6.11 13.82 -11.33
C TYR A 88 -6.57 13.20 -12.63
N LYS A 89 -6.60 11.87 -12.65
CA LYS A 89 -7.20 11.06 -13.71
C LYS A 89 -7.97 9.93 -13.06
N ASP A 90 -9.28 9.92 -13.28
CA ASP A 90 -10.20 8.95 -12.71
C ASP A 90 -10.39 7.72 -13.61
N MET A 91 -10.68 6.59 -12.95
CA MET A 91 -11.05 5.32 -13.58
C MET A 91 -11.78 4.44 -12.56
N GLY A 92 -12.76 3.67 -13.03
CA GLY A 92 -13.44 2.66 -12.21
C GLY A 92 -12.64 1.36 -12.11
N GLU A 93 -12.99 0.50 -11.15
CA GLU A 93 -12.36 -0.83 -11.01
C GLU A 93 -12.47 -1.71 -12.27
N ASN A 94 -13.53 -1.53 -13.06
CA ASN A 94 -13.77 -2.25 -14.31
C ASN A 94 -12.74 -1.91 -15.40
N ALA A 95 -11.98 -0.83 -15.25
CA ALA A 95 -10.89 -0.47 -16.15
C ALA A 95 -9.56 -1.20 -15.80
N GLY A 96 -9.53 -1.97 -14.71
CA GLY A 96 -8.35 -2.74 -14.28
C GLY A 96 -7.14 -1.88 -13.91
N PRO A 97 -7.28 -0.85 -13.04
CA PRO A 97 -6.22 0.11 -12.73
C PRO A 97 -4.94 -0.55 -12.24
N TYR A 98 -3.78 -0.04 -12.68
CA TYR A 98 -2.48 -0.61 -12.29
C TYR A 98 -2.20 -0.47 -10.79
N SER A 99 -2.65 0.63 -10.17
CA SER A 99 -2.47 0.91 -8.75
C SER A 99 -3.23 -0.09 -7.86
N ASP A 100 -2.51 -0.75 -6.96
CA ASP A 100 -2.99 -1.88 -6.15
C ASP A 100 -2.81 -1.69 -4.63
N ASP A 101 -2.67 -0.45 -4.16
CA ASP A 101 -2.53 -0.11 -2.74
C ASP A 101 -3.85 0.33 -2.08
N CYS A 102 -4.99 -0.09 -2.66
CA CYS A 102 -6.32 0.17 -2.11
C CYS A 102 -6.46 -0.39 -0.67
N PRO A 103 -6.82 0.44 0.32
CA PRO A 103 -7.03 -0.01 1.69
C PRO A 103 -8.15 -1.04 1.85
N GLU A 104 -7.98 -1.95 2.81
CA GLU A 104 -8.96 -3.02 3.09
C GLU A 104 -10.36 -2.49 3.41
N LYS A 105 -10.45 -1.37 4.15
CA LYS A 105 -11.73 -0.75 4.52
C LYS A 105 -12.59 -0.40 3.30
N ILE A 106 -11.97 0.00 2.19
CA ILE A 106 -12.66 0.34 0.94
C ILE A 106 -13.09 -0.95 0.23
N LEU A 107 -12.17 -1.93 0.11
CA LEU A 107 -12.47 -3.20 -0.55
C LEU A 107 -13.65 -3.95 0.09
N ARG A 108 -13.80 -3.86 1.42
CA ARG A 108 -14.91 -4.48 2.17
C ARG A 108 -16.29 -3.88 1.86
N LEU A 109 -16.35 -2.65 1.36
CA LEU A 109 -17.61 -1.99 0.99
C LEU A 109 -18.08 -2.37 -0.42
N LEU A 110 -17.22 -2.99 -1.22
CA LEU A 110 -17.53 -3.27 -2.61
C LEU A 110 -18.34 -4.56 -2.76
N PRO A 111 -19.50 -4.53 -3.44
CA PRO A 111 -20.33 -5.71 -3.66
C PRO A 111 -19.63 -6.71 -4.59
N PRO A 112 -20.07 -7.98 -4.61
CA PRO A 112 -19.62 -8.96 -5.59
C PRO A 112 -19.77 -8.44 -7.03
N THR A 113 -18.84 -8.80 -7.90
CA THR A 113 -18.85 -8.42 -9.32
C THR A 113 -18.37 -9.57 -10.18
N ASN A 114 -18.89 -9.67 -11.40
CA ASN A 114 -18.47 -10.64 -12.40
C ASN A 114 -17.49 -10.03 -13.42
N ASN A 115 -17.15 -8.75 -13.28
CA ASN A 115 -16.18 -8.10 -14.17
C ASN A 115 -14.76 -8.61 -13.89
N GLU A 116 -14.11 -9.22 -14.89
CA GLU A 116 -12.80 -9.85 -14.74
C GLU A 116 -11.69 -8.84 -14.36
N TYR A 117 -11.73 -7.63 -14.92
CA TYR A 117 -10.74 -6.58 -14.61
C TYR A 117 -10.87 -6.11 -13.16
N ALA A 118 -12.10 -5.90 -12.68
CA ALA A 118 -12.36 -5.56 -11.29
C ALA A 118 -11.90 -6.68 -10.34
N LEU A 119 -12.25 -7.93 -10.64
CA LEU A 119 -11.82 -9.09 -9.86
C LEU A 119 -10.29 -9.21 -9.81
N ASN A 120 -9.60 -9.01 -10.94
CA ASN A 120 -8.14 -9.03 -10.99
C ASN A 120 -7.54 -7.91 -10.13
N TRP A 121 -8.04 -6.68 -10.26
CA TRP A 121 -7.58 -5.54 -9.47
C TRP A 121 -7.77 -5.77 -7.96
N ARG A 122 -8.96 -6.21 -7.53
CA ARG A 122 -9.24 -6.52 -6.11
C ARG A 122 -8.29 -7.61 -5.59
N ARG A 123 -8.01 -8.66 -6.37
CA ARG A 123 -7.04 -9.71 -6.00
C ARG A 123 -5.63 -9.14 -5.82
N ARG A 124 -5.17 -8.24 -6.70
CA ARG A 124 -3.87 -7.56 -6.54
C ARG A 124 -3.81 -6.74 -5.26
N CYS A 125 -4.86 -5.96 -4.97
CA CYS A 125 -4.95 -5.17 -3.74
C CYS A 125 -4.87 -6.05 -2.48
N LEU A 126 -5.66 -7.13 -2.43
CA LEU A 126 -5.65 -8.08 -1.33
C LEU A 126 -4.29 -8.77 -1.17
N ALA A 127 -3.65 -9.17 -2.27
CA ALA A 127 -2.31 -9.75 -2.24
C ALA A 127 -1.27 -8.77 -1.66
N ARG A 128 -1.36 -7.49 -2.03
CA ARG A 128 -0.48 -6.45 -1.47
C ARG A 128 -0.72 -6.22 0.01
N LEU A 129 -1.98 -6.15 0.46
CA LEU A 129 -2.33 -6.06 1.87
C LEU A 129 -1.74 -7.22 2.67
N ARG A 130 -1.88 -8.46 2.17
CA ARG A 130 -1.27 -9.67 2.79
C ARG A 130 0.25 -9.56 2.88
N ARG A 131 0.94 -9.12 1.82
CA ARG A 131 2.40 -8.91 1.84
C ARG A 131 2.81 -7.90 2.92
N ARG A 132 2.06 -6.80 3.05
CA ARG A 132 2.33 -5.73 4.04
C ARG A 132 1.96 -6.09 5.46
N ALA A 133 1.02 -7.03 5.66
CA ALA A 133 0.62 -7.56 6.95
C ALA A 133 1.61 -8.57 7.54
N ARG A 134 2.57 -9.07 6.74
CA ARG A 134 3.63 -9.97 7.24
C ARG A 134 4.34 -9.35 8.44
N ARG A 135 4.48 -10.13 9.50
CA ARG A 135 5.12 -9.73 10.75
C ARG A 135 6.62 -9.52 10.52
N VAL A 136 7.13 -8.41 11.04
CA VAL A 136 8.55 -8.03 10.93
C VAL A 136 9.06 -7.70 12.33
N GLU A 137 10.03 -8.49 12.77
CA GLU A 137 10.62 -8.42 14.10
C GLU A 137 12.05 -7.91 14.04
N ASP A 138 12.50 -7.32 15.15
CA ASP A 138 13.90 -6.96 15.30
C ASP A 138 14.77 -8.23 15.34
N GLY A 139 15.93 -8.20 14.68
CA GLY A 139 16.84 -9.34 14.57
C GLY A 139 16.43 -10.42 13.56
N MET A 140 15.25 -10.31 12.93
CA MET A 140 14.80 -11.25 11.90
C MET A 140 15.77 -11.28 10.72
N ARG A 141 16.23 -12.46 10.32
CA ARG A 141 17.00 -12.63 9.07
C ARG A 141 16.03 -12.84 7.92
N ILE A 142 16.21 -12.04 6.88
CA ILE A 142 15.42 -12.11 5.66
C ILE A 142 16.33 -12.37 4.46
N ARG A 143 15.76 -13.00 3.44
CA ARG A 143 16.40 -13.15 2.14
C ARG A 143 15.47 -12.66 1.04
N LEU A 144 16.00 -11.84 0.15
CA LEU A 144 15.37 -11.45 -1.10
C LEU A 144 15.73 -12.47 -2.20
N PRO A 145 14.83 -12.74 -3.15
CA PRO A 145 15.12 -13.65 -4.26
C PRO A 145 16.16 -13.08 -5.23
N GLN A 146 16.23 -11.75 -5.34
CA GLN A 146 17.25 -11.04 -6.12
C GLN A 146 18.06 -10.15 -5.18
N PRO A 147 19.40 -10.13 -5.33
CA PRO A 147 20.25 -9.24 -4.55
C PRO A 147 19.96 -7.77 -4.90
N LEU A 148 20.11 -6.89 -3.92
CA LEU A 148 20.02 -5.46 -4.10
C LEU A 148 21.41 -4.84 -4.12
N THR A 149 21.60 -3.87 -5.01
CA THR A 149 22.79 -3.02 -5.05
C THR A 149 22.51 -1.71 -4.31
N PHE A 150 23.42 -1.32 -3.42
CA PHE A 150 23.35 -0.07 -2.67
C PHE A 150 24.37 0.95 -3.18
N SER A 151 24.29 2.17 -2.66
CA SER A 151 25.15 3.30 -3.08
C SER A 151 26.61 3.17 -2.66
N ASP A 152 26.92 2.27 -1.74
CA ASP A 152 28.27 1.92 -1.28
C ASP A 152 28.85 0.71 -2.06
N ASP A 153 28.29 0.42 -3.24
CA ASP A 153 28.58 -0.75 -4.08
C ASP A 153 28.34 -2.10 -3.40
N HIS A 154 27.75 -2.11 -2.20
CA HIS A 154 27.36 -3.34 -1.54
C HIS A 154 26.25 -4.04 -2.33
N VAL A 155 26.44 -5.32 -2.61
CA VAL A 155 25.45 -6.21 -3.23
C VAL A 155 25.09 -7.30 -2.23
N GLY A 156 23.83 -7.34 -1.81
CA GLY A 156 23.36 -8.26 -0.79
C GLY A 156 21.95 -8.78 -1.06
N ALA A 157 21.72 -10.06 -0.78
CA ALA A 157 20.39 -10.68 -0.80
C ALA A 157 19.86 -10.99 0.60
N GLU A 158 20.75 -11.13 1.59
CA GLU A 158 20.41 -11.48 2.97
C GLU A 158 20.67 -10.31 3.91
N PHE A 159 19.70 -10.05 4.79
CA PHE A 159 19.75 -8.92 5.69
C PHE A 159 19.18 -9.27 7.06
N VAL A 160 19.73 -8.64 8.10
CA VAL A 160 19.19 -8.68 9.45
C VAL A 160 18.34 -7.43 9.66
N VAL A 161 17.07 -7.61 10.01
CA VAL A 161 16.15 -6.53 10.32
C VAL A 161 16.59 -5.84 11.62
N VAL A 162 16.67 -4.51 11.58
CA VAL A 162 16.91 -3.66 12.75
C VAL A 162 15.77 -2.66 12.89
N LYS A 163 15.00 -2.78 13.97
CA LYS A 163 13.87 -1.89 14.30
C LYS A 163 14.27 -0.85 15.33
N ARG A 164 13.89 0.40 15.09
CA ARG A 164 13.95 1.50 16.06
C ARG A 164 12.58 2.17 16.11
N GLY A 165 11.73 1.72 17.03
CA GLY A 165 10.30 2.07 17.01
C GLY A 165 9.62 1.60 15.71
N ALA A 166 9.02 2.53 14.98
CA ALA A 166 8.39 2.26 13.69
C ALA A 166 9.38 2.15 12.51
N ARG A 167 10.60 2.69 12.66
CA ARG A 167 11.61 2.69 11.60
C ARG A 167 12.24 1.31 11.45
N ILE A 168 12.27 0.82 10.22
CA ILE A 168 12.89 -0.46 9.84
C ILE A 168 14.13 -0.14 9.01
N THR A 169 15.26 -0.70 9.42
CA THR A 169 16.54 -0.67 8.71
C THR A 169 17.11 -2.07 8.65
N PHE A 170 18.20 -2.24 7.92
CA PHE A 170 18.79 -3.55 7.64
C PHE A 170 20.29 -3.51 7.88
N ARG A 171 20.84 -4.60 8.40
CA ARG A 171 22.28 -4.85 8.40
C ARG A 171 22.60 -5.93 7.38
N GLY A 172 23.78 -5.89 6.78
CA GLY A 172 24.25 -6.96 5.92
C GLY A 172 24.42 -8.28 6.69
N GLU A 173 24.62 -9.37 5.97
CA GLU A 173 24.80 -10.72 6.54
C GLU A 173 25.90 -10.77 7.61
N ASN A 174 27.00 -10.04 7.37
CA ASN A 174 28.16 -9.97 8.26
C ASN A 174 27.94 -9.10 9.50
N GLY A 175 26.75 -8.49 9.66
CA GLY A 175 26.42 -7.60 10.77
C GLY A 175 26.94 -6.16 10.61
N PHE A 176 27.68 -5.87 9.55
CA PHE A 176 28.17 -4.53 9.19
C PHE A 176 27.23 -3.81 8.21
N GLY A 177 27.35 -2.49 8.15
CA GLY A 177 26.55 -1.63 7.27
C GLY A 177 25.12 -1.39 7.77
N HIS A 178 24.55 -0.23 7.43
CA HIS A 178 23.17 0.11 7.75
C HIS A 178 22.44 0.53 6.47
N TYR A 179 21.55 -0.34 6.01
CA TYR A 179 20.86 -0.22 4.74
C TYR A 179 19.40 0.14 4.92
N HIS A 180 18.86 0.87 3.95
CA HIS A 180 17.44 1.17 3.85
C HIS A 180 16.88 0.59 2.55
N ILE A 181 16.02 -0.43 2.68
CA ILE A 181 15.38 -1.08 1.54
C ILE A 181 14.03 -0.40 1.29
N ARG A 182 13.93 0.32 0.17
CA ARG A 182 12.69 1.00 -0.24
C ARG A 182 11.58 -0.03 -0.50
N ASN A 183 10.36 0.28 -0.07
CA ASN A 183 9.18 -0.58 -0.24
C ASN A 183 9.40 -2.03 0.23
N PHE A 184 10.27 -2.25 1.23
CA PHE A 184 10.62 -3.58 1.74
C PHE A 184 9.43 -4.50 1.96
N ARG A 185 8.34 -3.98 2.54
CA ARG A 185 7.13 -4.78 2.82
C ARG A 185 6.43 -5.31 1.57
N ASP A 186 6.61 -4.65 0.42
CA ASP A 186 6.06 -5.07 -0.87
C ASP A 186 6.97 -6.11 -1.57
N LEU A 187 8.24 -6.24 -1.16
CA LEU A 187 9.19 -7.17 -1.78
C LEU A 187 8.91 -8.63 -1.38
N PRO A 188 9.16 -9.61 -2.27
CA PRO A 188 8.93 -11.04 -2.01
C PRO A 188 10.03 -11.69 -1.14
N TRP A 189 10.33 -11.11 0.03
CA TRP A 189 11.30 -11.68 0.98
C TRP A 189 10.77 -12.93 1.70
N ILE A 190 11.69 -13.81 2.08
CA ILE A 190 11.45 -14.96 2.96
C ILE A 190 12.25 -14.81 4.25
N VAL A 191 11.81 -15.46 5.33
CA VAL A 191 12.57 -15.52 6.59
C VAL A 191 13.60 -16.63 6.47
N VAL A 192 14.85 -16.34 6.77
CA VAL A 192 15.93 -17.34 6.84
C VAL A 192 15.93 -17.94 8.25
N PRO A 193 15.74 -19.26 8.41
CA PRO A 193 15.82 -19.90 9.71
C PRO A 193 17.21 -19.73 10.31
N GLN A 194 17.30 -19.27 11.56
CA GLN A 194 18.54 -19.36 12.32
C GLN A 194 18.59 -20.73 12.99
N THR A 195 19.52 -21.58 12.57
CA THR A 195 19.88 -22.77 13.34
C THR A 195 20.56 -22.29 14.62
N LYS A 196 19.80 -22.18 15.72
CA LYS A 196 20.40 -22.01 17.04
C LYS A 196 21.09 -23.31 17.39
N VAL A 197 22.40 -23.39 17.17
CA VAL A 197 23.21 -24.48 17.71
C VAL A 197 23.22 -24.29 19.23
N HIS A 198 22.44 -25.09 19.93
CA HIS A 198 22.55 -25.16 21.38
C HIS A 198 23.95 -25.68 21.72
N ALA A 199 24.65 -25.01 22.64
CA ALA A 199 25.92 -25.51 23.13
C ALA A 199 25.71 -26.92 23.70
N THR A 200 26.38 -27.91 23.13
CA THR A 200 26.39 -29.27 23.67
C THR A 200 27.06 -29.22 25.04
N ILE A 201 26.27 -29.35 26.11
CA ILE A 201 26.80 -29.46 27.47
C ILE A 201 27.29 -30.90 27.63
N PHE A 202 28.61 -31.10 27.62
CA PHE A 202 29.20 -32.39 28.00
C PHE A 202 29.06 -32.59 29.51
N ALA A 203 28.53 -33.75 29.92
CA ALA A 203 28.48 -34.13 31.33
C ALA A 203 29.91 -34.25 31.88
N LYS A 204 30.14 -33.72 33.09
CA LYS A 204 31.41 -33.87 33.81
C LYS A 204 31.66 -35.37 34.08
N PRO A 205 32.84 -35.92 33.75
CA PRO A 205 33.13 -37.32 34.03
C PRO A 205 33.06 -37.60 35.55
N PRO A 206 32.60 -38.80 35.95
CA PRO A 206 32.51 -39.18 37.35
C PRO A 206 33.90 -39.20 38.01
N ALA A 207 33.95 -38.85 39.30
CA ALA A 207 35.19 -38.85 40.06
C ALA A 207 35.78 -40.28 40.11
N PRO A 208 37.12 -40.43 40.03
CA PRO A 208 37.76 -41.74 40.10
C PRO A 208 37.45 -42.40 41.45
N ALA A 209 37.08 -43.68 41.40
CA ALA A 209 36.83 -44.47 42.60
C ALA A 209 38.12 -44.59 43.42
N MET A 210 38.07 -44.16 44.69
CA MET A 210 39.13 -44.43 45.64
C MET A 210 39.12 -45.93 45.97
N THR A 211 40.17 -46.64 45.55
CA THR A 211 40.46 -48.01 46.00
C THR A 211 40.95 -47.97 47.45
N ALA A 212 40.31 -48.76 48.30
CA ALA A 212 40.68 -49.00 49.69
C ALA A 212 41.88 -49.94 49.80
#